data_AF-A0A6A4SIN5-F1
#
_entry.id   AF-A0A6A4SIN5-F1
#
_cell.length_a   1.000
_cell.length_b   1.000
_cell.length_c   1.000
_cell.angle_alpha   90.00
_cell.angle_beta   90.00
_cell.angle_gamma   90.00
#
_symmetry.space_group_name_H-M   'P 1'
#
loop_
_entity.id
_entity.type
_entity.pdbx_description
1 polymer ?
#
loop_
_entity_poly.entity_id
_entity_poly.type
_entity_poly.pdbx_seq_one_letter_code
_entity_poly.pdbx_strand_id
1 'polypeptide(L)'
;MTWPCVKIFTSPYVVLTRNVEQRFHMCDRIAIYFFIAASYSPWLMLRELGPWTCHMRWLIWVMACVGSMYVFFFHERYKLLELMGYVAMGAVPALVILSMVERSGVRELAAGGVFYVVGVVFFKSDGLVPFAHAIWHLFVAAGAGIHYYAIWRYLYLPGPPLQTAR
;
A
#
# COMPACT_ATOMS: atom_id res chain seq x y z
N MET A 1 33.94 -27.76 -26.69
CA MET A 1 34.33 -28.19 -25.34
C MET A 1 33.13 -28.06 -24.43
N THR A 2 32.55 -29.22 -24.17
CA THR A 2 31.27 -29.47 -23.51
C THR A 2 31.45 -29.37 -22.00
N TRP A 3 30.58 -28.60 -21.32
CA TRP A 3 30.32 -28.78 -19.89
C TRP A 3 28.94 -29.46 -19.75
N PRO A 4 28.88 -30.80 -19.59
CA PRO A 4 27.63 -31.54 -19.43
C PRO A 4 27.08 -31.51 -17.99
N CYS A 5 27.83 -31.02 -17.00
CA CYS A 5 27.48 -31.19 -15.58
C CYS A 5 26.47 -30.20 -14.99
N VAL A 6 26.09 -29.12 -15.70
CA VAL A 6 25.13 -28.12 -15.15
C VAL A 6 23.67 -28.40 -15.55
N LYS A 7 23.42 -29.39 -16.41
CA LYS A 7 22.04 -29.77 -16.82
C LYS A 7 21.36 -30.80 -15.92
N ILE A 8 21.94 -31.17 -14.77
CA ILE A 8 21.39 -32.23 -13.89
C ILE A 8 20.48 -31.68 -12.77
N PHE A 9 20.41 -30.36 -12.54
CA PHE A 9 19.48 -29.77 -11.55
C PHE A 9 18.21 -29.15 -12.16
N THR A 10 17.58 -29.84 -13.10
CA THR A 10 16.12 -29.72 -13.33
C THR A 10 15.37 -30.55 -12.28
N SER A 11 15.64 -30.30 -11.01
CA SER A 11 14.93 -30.97 -9.92
C SER A 11 13.53 -30.35 -9.79
N PRO A 12 12.44 -31.14 -9.72
CA PRO A 12 11.10 -30.61 -9.53
C PRO A 12 11.01 -29.71 -8.30
N TYR A 13 11.85 -29.94 -7.27
CA TYR A 13 11.95 -29.08 -6.09
C TYR A 13 12.37 -27.64 -6.40
N VAL A 14 13.36 -27.41 -7.28
CA VAL A 14 13.82 -26.06 -7.66
C VAL A 14 12.78 -25.35 -8.56
N VAL A 15 12.07 -26.12 -9.38
CA VAL A 15 10.96 -25.58 -10.19
C VAL A 15 9.76 -25.25 -9.28
N LEU A 16 9.48 -26.09 -8.28
CA LEU A 16 8.42 -25.86 -7.31
C LEU A 16 8.68 -24.58 -6.52
N THR A 17 9.88 -24.42 -5.93
CA THR A 17 10.23 -23.24 -5.12
C THR A 17 10.09 -21.94 -5.91
N ARG A 18 10.55 -21.91 -7.17
CA ARG A 18 10.40 -20.74 -8.06
C ARG A 18 8.95 -20.39 -8.35
N ASN A 19 8.08 -21.38 -8.55
CA ASN A 19 6.65 -21.14 -8.76
C ASN A 19 5.97 -20.62 -7.48
N VAL A 20 6.38 -21.10 -6.29
CA VAL A 20 5.81 -20.61 -5.02
C VAL A 20 6.26 -19.18 -4.75
N GLU A 21 7.55 -18.89 -4.94
CA GLU A 21 8.14 -17.56 -4.80
C GLU A 21 7.45 -16.53 -5.72
N GLN A 22 7.23 -16.88 -6.99
CA GLN A 22 6.49 -16.03 -7.92
C GLN A 22 5.05 -15.75 -7.48
N ARG A 23 4.38 -16.73 -6.86
CA ARG A 23 3.04 -16.55 -6.30
C ARG A 23 3.04 -15.62 -5.09
N PHE A 24 4.01 -15.76 -4.19
CA PHE A 24 4.14 -14.86 -3.04
C PHE A 24 4.37 -13.41 -3.48
N HIS A 25 5.28 -13.18 -4.43
CA HIS A 25 5.49 -11.83 -4.97
C HIS A 25 4.23 -11.25 -5.66
N MET A 26 3.40 -12.08 -6.29
CA MET A 26 2.11 -11.63 -6.82
C MET A 26 1.12 -11.24 -5.72
N CYS A 27 0.99 -12.08 -4.68
CA CYS A 27 0.14 -11.80 -3.54
C CYS A 27 0.55 -10.49 -2.85
N ASP A 28 1.86 -10.26 -2.68
CA ASP A 28 2.37 -9.04 -2.06
C ASP A 28 2.07 -7.79 -2.90
N ARG A 29 2.23 -7.86 -4.23
CA ARG A 29 1.84 -6.75 -5.14
C ARG A 29 0.35 -6.43 -5.03
N ILE A 30 -0.51 -7.45 -4.99
CA ILE A 30 -1.95 -7.28 -4.80
C ILE A 30 -2.24 -6.67 -3.42
N ALA A 31 -1.57 -7.16 -2.38
CA ALA A 31 -1.75 -6.68 -1.01
C ALA A 31 -1.48 -5.17 -0.88
N ILE A 32 -0.50 -4.62 -1.61
CA ILE A 32 -0.22 -3.17 -1.62
C ILE A 32 -1.45 -2.36 -2.05
N TYR A 33 -2.17 -2.78 -3.10
CA TYR A 33 -3.40 -2.08 -3.54
C TYR A 33 -4.47 -2.09 -2.44
N PHE A 34 -4.69 -3.23 -1.80
CA PHE A 34 -5.62 -3.34 -0.69
C PHE A 34 -5.19 -2.51 0.52
N PHE A 35 -3.89 -2.44 0.81
CA PHE A 35 -3.37 -1.68 1.94
C PHE A 35 -3.59 -0.17 1.78
N ILE A 36 -3.38 0.34 0.56
CA ILE A 36 -3.67 1.73 0.22
C ILE A 36 -5.17 2.01 0.41
N ALA A 37 -6.04 1.17 -0.15
CA ALA A 37 -7.49 1.34 -0.03
C ALA A 37 -7.98 1.29 1.44
N ALA A 38 -7.48 0.33 2.22
CA ALA A 38 -7.80 0.17 3.63
C ALA A 38 -7.32 1.36 4.48
N SER A 39 -6.12 1.88 4.20
CA SER A 39 -5.54 3.02 4.95
C SER A 39 -6.38 4.30 4.81
N TYR A 40 -7.01 4.52 3.66
CA TYR A 40 -7.86 5.69 3.41
C TYR A 40 -9.34 5.50 3.76
N SER A 41 -9.84 4.26 3.77
CA SER A 41 -11.23 3.93 4.08
C SER A 41 -11.76 4.57 5.38
N PRO A 42 -11.07 4.53 6.54
CA PRO A 42 -11.58 5.13 7.77
C PRO A 42 -11.67 6.66 7.68
N TRP A 43 -10.75 7.31 6.98
CA TRP A 43 -10.77 8.77 6.76
C TRP A 43 -11.93 9.19 5.89
N LEU A 44 -12.18 8.43 4.82
CA LEU A 44 -13.36 8.63 3.99
C LEU A 44 -14.64 8.24 4.73
N MET A 45 -14.58 7.32 5.70
CA MET A 45 -15.74 6.80 6.43
C MET A 45 -16.25 7.71 7.55
N LEU A 46 -15.34 8.19 8.40
CA LEU A 46 -15.66 8.85 9.65
C LEU A 46 -15.69 10.38 9.55
N ARG A 47 -15.01 10.98 8.57
CA ARG A 47 -15.08 12.44 8.35
C ARG A 47 -16.22 12.80 7.42
N GLU A 48 -16.91 13.89 7.75
CA GLU A 48 -17.93 14.48 6.88
C GLU A 48 -17.25 15.29 5.77
N LEU A 49 -17.04 14.69 4.59
CA LEU A 49 -16.59 15.41 3.39
C LEU A 49 -17.76 15.79 2.44
N GLY A 50 -18.97 15.89 2.97
CA GLY A 50 -20.16 16.14 2.14
C GLY A 50 -20.44 15.00 1.15
N PRO A 51 -21.25 15.25 0.10
CA PRO A 51 -21.74 14.19 -0.80
C PRO A 51 -20.64 13.48 -1.62
N TRP A 52 -19.49 14.14 -1.84
CA TRP A 52 -18.36 13.58 -2.59
C TRP A 52 -17.71 12.36 -1.92
N THR A 53 -17.84 12.24 -0.60
CA THR A 53 -17.23 11.14 0.18
C THR A 53 -17.76 9.77 -0.21
N CYS A 54 -19.05 9.66 -0.51
CA CYS A 54 -19.68 8.39 -0.86
C CYS A 54 -19.10 7.82 -2.17
N HIS A 55 -18.91 8.69 -3.17
CA HIS A 55 -18.31 8.31 -4.44
C HIS A 55 -16.85 7.88 -4.30
N MET A 56 -16.07 8.59 -3.46
CA MET A 56 -14.65 8.26 -3.26
C MET A 56 -14.43 6.93 -2.53
N ARG A 57 -15.34 6.56 -1.62
CA ARG A 57 -15.30 5.23 -0.96
C ARG A 57 -15.42 4.10 -1.96
N TRP A 58 -16.35 4.19 -2.92
CA TRP A 58 -16.46 3.16 -3.95
C TRP A 58 -15.31 3.22 -4.95
N LEU A 59 -14.91 4.42 -5.35
CA LEU A 59 -13.84 4.64 -6.32
C LEU A 59 -12.50 4.02 -5.88
N ILE A 60 -12.12 4.15 -4.61
CA ILE A 60 -10.85 3.60 -4.13
C ILE A 60 -10.83 2.06 -4.13
N TRP A 61 -11.95 1.42 -3.76
CA TRP A 61 -12.06 -0.03 -3.78
C TRP A 61 -12.17 -0.58 -5.21
N VAL A 62 -12.86 0.12 -6.11
CA VAL A 62 -12.89 -0.23 -7.53
C VAL A 62 -11.48 -0.13 -8.13
N MET A 63 -10.74 0.95 -7.87
CA MET A 63 -9.35 1.07 -8.32
C MET A 63 -8.45 -0.02 -7.74
N ALA A 64 -8.65 -0.41 -6.47
CA ALA A 64 -7.91 -1.51 -5.86
C ALA A 64 -8.20 -2.86 -6.54
N CYS A 65 -9.47 -3.16 -6.83
CA CYS A 65 -9.86 -4.36 -7.56
C CYS A 65 -9.30 -4.37 -8.99
N VAL A 66 -9.40 -3.26 -9.71
CA VAL A 66 -8.86 -3.13 -11.08
C VAL A 66 -7.34 -3.28 -11.08
N GLY A 67 -6.64 -2.63 -10.15
CA GLY A 67 -5.19 -2.78 -9.98
C GLY A 67 -4.79 -4.23 -9.66
N SER A 68 -5.56 -4.90 -8.78
CA SER A 68 -5.33 -6.31 -8.44
C SER A 68 -5.54 -7.24 -9.62
N MET A 69 -6.61 -7.03 -10.41
CA MET A 69 -6.86 -7.77 -11.66
C MET A 69 -5.73 -7.53 -12.66
N TYR A 70 -5.24 -6.29 -12.78
CA TYR A 70 -4.12 -5.98 -13.66
C TYR A 70 -2.85 -6.75 -13.29
N VAL A 71 -2.49 -6.78 -12.00
CA VAL A 71 -1.33 -7.57 -11.53
C VAL A 71 -1.52 -9.06 -11.83
N PHE A 72 -2.73 -9.58 -11.63
CA PHE A 72 -3.05 -10.98 -11.88
C PHE A 72 -2.96 -11.37 -13.37
N PHE A 73 -3.44 -10.53 -14.30
CA PHE A 73 -3.44 -10.85 -15.73
C PHE A 73 -2.10 -10.53 -16.43
N PHE A 74 -1.45 -9.43 -16.09
CA PHE A 74 -0.32 -8.92 -16.87
C PHE A 74 1.06 -9.20 -16.29
N HIS A 75 1.18 -9.77 -15.08
CA HIS A 75 2.43 -10.29 -14.49
C HIS A 75 3.66 -9.42 -14.82
N GLU A 76 3.63 -8.13 -14.43
CA GLU A 76 4.69 -7.13 -14.66
C GLU A 76 5.02 -6.73 -16.12
N ARG A 77 4.21 -7.07 -17.12
CA ARG A 77 4.48 -6.64 -18.52
C ARG A 77 4.70 -5.14 -18.68
N TYR A 78 3.93 -4.30 -17.97
CA TYR A 78 4.07 -2.85 -18.03
C TYR A 78 4.35 -2.25 -16.64
N LYS A 79 5.63 -2.20 -16.27
CA LYS A 79 6.11 -1.63 -15.00
C LYS A 79 5.70 -0.16 -14.80
N LEU A 80 5.61 0.62 -15.88
CA LEU A 80 5.17 2.02 -15.82
C LEU A 80 3.69 2.15 -15.44
N LEU A 81 2.84 1.31 -16.04
CA LEU A 81 1.40 1.33 -15.76
C LEU A 81 1.10 0.92 -14.32
N GLU A 82 1.84 -0.06 -13.80
CA GLU A 82 1.74 -0.47 -12.40
C GLU A 82 2.15 0.66 -11.45
N LEU A 83 3.26 1.34 -11.74
CA LEU A 83 3.70 2.51 -10.96
C LEU A 83 2.66 3.63 -11.00
N MET A 84 2.10 3.94 -12.18
CA MET A 84 1.03 4.93 -12.31
C MET A 84 -0.21 4.51 -11.51
N GLY A 85 -0.56 3.23 -11.49
CA GLY A 85 -1.65 2.69 -10.69
C GLY A 85 -1.45 2.93 -9.19
N TYR A 86 -0.27 2.61 -8.66
CA TYR A 86 0.07 2.87 -7.24
C TYR A 86 0.04 4.36 -6.92
N VAL A 87 0.63 5.21 -7.77
CA VAL A 87 0.67 6.66 -7.56
C VAL A 87 -0.72 7.26 -7.63
N ALA A 88 -1.56 6.86 -8.59
CA ALA A 88 -2.94 7.34 -8.72
C ALA A 88 -3.78 6.94 -7.51
N MET A 89 -3.70 5.67 -7.08
CA MET A 89 -4.36 5.15 -5.88
C MET A 89 -3.92 5.88 -4.61
N GLY A 90 -2.64 6.27 -4.51
CA GLY A 90 -2.12 7.05 -3.40
C GLY A 90 -2.54 8.53 -3.45
N ALA A 91 -2.48 9.16 -4.62
CA ALA A 91 -2.61 10.60 -4.79
C ALA A 91 -4.08 11.08 -4.81
N VAL A 92 -4.98 10.36 -5.50
CA VAL A 92 -6.38 10.78 -5.63
C VAL A 92 -7.07 10.94 -4.26
N PRO A 93 -7.01 9.96 -3.35
CA PRO A 93 -7.59 10.11 -2.01
C PRO A 93 -6.83 11.12 -1.16
N ALA A 94 -5.50 11.20 -1.31
CA ALA A 94 -4.67 12.15 -0.58
C ALA A 94 -5.05 13.61 -0.90
N LEU A 95 -5.27 13.96 -2.16
CA LEU A 95 -5.69 15.30 -2.56
C LEU A 95 -7.02 15.70 -1.91
N VAL A 96 -7.98 14.76 -1.88
CA VAL A 96 -9.28 14.97 -1.22
C VAL A 96 -9.08 15.19 0.29
N ILE A 97 -8.24 14.39 0.94
CA ILE A 97 -7.94 14.53 2.37
C ILE A 97 -7.21 15.85 2.68
N LEU A 98 -6.30 16.29 1.82
CA LEU A 98 -5.58 17.55 1.98
C LEU A 98 -6.47 18.78 1.78
N SER A 99 -7.55 18.64 1.01
CA SER A 99 -8.54 19.70 0.78
C SER A 99 -9.50 19.93 1.96
N MET A 100 -9.45 19.08 2.99
CA MET A 100 -10.32 19.18 4.16
C MET A 100 -10.02 20.41 5.02
N VAL A 101 -11.09 21.00 5.58
CA VAL A 101 -11.02 22.17 6.48
C VAL A 101 -10.32 21.80 7.79
N GLU A 102 -10.69 20.66 8.36
CA GLU A 102 -10.10 20.13 9.59
C GLU A 102 -8.84 19.33 9.25
N ARG A 103 -7.64 19.81 9.60
CA ARG A 103 -6.37 19.14 9.22
C ARG A 103 -5.79 18.23 10.30
N SER A 104 -6.51 17.99 11.40
CA SER A 104 -6.09 17.05 12.44
C SER A 104 -5.83 15.64 11.88
N GLY A 105 -4.65 15.10 12.17
CA GLY A 105 -4.22 13.77 11.72
C GLY A 105 -3.63 13.71 10.31
N VAL A 106 -3.69 14.78 9.51
CA VAL A 106 -3.09 14.83 8.17
C VAL A 106 -1.56 14.68 8.23
N ARG A 107 -0.92 15.25 9.26
CA ARG A 107 0.54 15.15 9.45
C ARG A 107 0.96 13.72 9.71
N GLU A 108 0.24 13.01 10.56
CA GLU A 108 0.47 11.60 10.87
C GLU A 108 0.18 10.73 9.64
N LEU A 109 -0.85 11.07 8.86
CA LEU A 109 -1.14 10.41 7.58
C LEU A 109 0.01 10.59 6.57
N ALA A 110 0.56 11.81 6.48
CA ALA A 110 1.70 12.09 5.62
C ALA A 110 2.95 11.35 6.10
N ALA A 111 3.20 11.30 7.41
CA ALA A 111 4.31 10.53 7.98
C ALA A 111 4.18 9.04 7.64
N GLY A 112 3.00 8.43 7.85
CA GLY A 112 2.74 7.04 7.46
C GLY A 112 2.93 6.79 5.96
N GLY A 113 2.48 7.73 5.13
CA GLY A 113 2.70 7.72 3.68
C GLY A 113 4.18 7.73 3.28
N VAL A 114 5.02 8.50 3.98
CA VAL A 114 6.48 8.49 3.75
C VAL A 114 7.07 7.10 4.06
N PHE A 115 6.67 6.47 5.16
CA PHE A 115 7.11 5.10 5.48
C PHE A 115 6.71 4.11 4.38
N TYR A 116 5.51 4.22 3.79
CA TYR A 116 5.13 3.37 2.65
C TYR A 116 5.96 3.64 1.40
N VAL A 117 6.19 4.90 1.04
CA VAL A 117 7.00 5.25 -0.14
C VAL A 117 8.42 4.70 0.00
N VAL A 118 9.04 4.87 1.17
CA VAL A 118 10.36 4.30 1.46
C VAL A 118 10.32 2.76 1.43
N GLY A 119 9.27 2.15 2.00
CA GLY A 119 9.05 0.71 1.92
C GLY A 119 9.03 0.19 0.48
N VAL A 120 8.32 0.87 -0.43
CA VAL A 120 8.25 0.46 -1.85
C VAL A 120 9.63 0.47 -2.54
N VAL A 121 10.54 1.35 -2.11
CA VAL A 121 11.93 1.34 -2.61
C VAL A 121 12.64 0.06 -2.21
N PHE A 122 12.48 -0.39 -0.96
CA PHE A 122 13.04 -1.66 -0.49
C PHE A 122 12.37 -2.88 -1.14
N PHE A 123 11.04 -2.82 -1.36
CA PHE A 123 10.31 -3.86 -2.10
C PHE A 123 10.85 -4.05 -3.51
N LYS A 124 11.12 -2.96 -4.24
CA LYS A 124 11.72 -3.03 -5.58
C LYS A 124 13.19 -3.43 -5.58
N SER A 125 13.86 -3.30 -4.44
CA SER A 125 15.25 -3.69 -4.24
C SER A 125 15.38 -5.14 -3.76
N ASP A 126 14.28 -5.89 -3.69
CA ASP A 126 14.28 -7.29 -3.29
C ASP A 126 15.09 -8.13 -4.28
N GLY A 127 16.07 -8.87 -3.76
CA GLY A 127 17.09 -9.58 -4.54
C GLY A 127 18.38 -8.80 -4.85
N LEU A 128 18.44 -7.48 -4.61
CA LEU A 128 19.68 -6.68 -4.72
C LEU A 128 20.36 -6.47 -3.36
N VAL A 129 19.57 -6.25 -2.31
CA VAL A 129 20.06 -6.01 -0.95
C VAL A 129 19.69 -7.21 -0.07
N PRO A 130 20.63 -7.76 0.73
CA PRO A 130 20.30 -8.85 1.66
C PRO A 130 19.24 -8.37 2.65
N PHE A 131 18.20 -9.20 2.87
CA PHE A 131 17.07 -8.92 3.76
C PHE A 131 16.16 -7.74 3.36
N ALA A 132 16.23 -7.24 2.12
CA ALA A 132 15.36 -6.17 1.62
C ALA A 132 13.87 -6.44 1.86
N HIS A 133 13.41 -7.68 1.64
CA HIS A 133 12.04 -8.10 1.91
C HIS A 133 11.60 -7.90 3.37
N ALA A 134 12.45 -8.26 4.33
CA ALA A 134 12.15 -8.10 5.75
C ALA A 134 12.11 -6.62 6.16
N ILE A 135 13.03 -5.81 5.61
CA ILE A 135 13.06 -4.36 5.81
C ILE A 135 11.78 -3.74 5.24
N TRP A 136 11.34 -4.17 4.05
CA TRP A 136 10.07 -3.72 3.47
C TRP A 136 8.89 -3.95 4.40
N HIS A 137 8.73 -5.16 4.96
CA HIS A 137 7.67 -5.46 5.93
C HIS A 137 7.74 -4.56 7.16
N LEU A 138 8.94 -4.25 7.66
CA LEU A 138 9.12 -3.35 8.81
C LEU A 138 8.62 -1.93 8.50
N PHE A 139 8.95 -1.38 7.32
CA PHE A 139 8.47 -0.07 6.88
C PHE A 139 6.96 -0.04 6.68
N VAL A 140 6.38 -1.09 6.09
CA VAL A 140 4.93 -1.20 5.92
C VAL A 140 4.22 -1.32 7.27
N ALA A 141 4.74 -2.13 8.20
CA ALA A 141 4.19 -2.25 9.54
C ALA A 141 4.26 -0.93 10.33
N ALA A 142 5.39 -0.21 10.24
CA ALA A 142 5.55 1.11 10.86
C ALA A 142 4.57 2.13 10.28
N GLY A 143 4.45 2.20 8.95
CA GLY A 143 3.47 3.06 8.27
C GLY A 143 2.05 2.76 8.73
N ALA A 144 1.66 1.49 8.73
CA ALA A 144 0.36 1.03 9.20
C ALA A 144 0.07 1.39 10.65
N GLY A 145 1.07 1.24 11.53
CA GLY A 145 0.99 1.64 12.92
C GLY A 145 0.74 3.14 13.08
N ILE A 146 1.41 3.97 12.29
CA ILE A 146 1.18 5.43 12.27
C ILE A 146 -0.23 5.76 11.77
N HIS A 147 -0.68 5.14 10.68
CA HIS A 147 -2.04 5.32 10.17
C HIS A 147 -3.09 4.91 11.21
N TYR A 148 -2.90 3.76 11.86
CA TYR A 148 -3.77 3.29 12.94
C TYR A 148 -3.80 4.26 14.12
N TYR A 149 -2.63 4.75 14.56
CA TYR A 149 -2.53 5.75 15.61
C TYR A 149 -3.29 7.04 15.25
N ALA A 150 -3.16 7.51 14.01
CA ALA A 150 -3.87 8.69 13.53
C ALA A 150 -5.40 8.50 13.55
N ILE A 151 -5.88 7.33 13.10
CA ILE A 151 -7.30 6.98 13.17
C ILE A 151 -7.79 6.95 14.63
N TRP A 152 -7.06 6.25 15.51
CA TRP A 152 -7.43 6.16 16.92
C TRP A 152 -7.49 7.53 17.60
N ARG A 153 -6.48 8.38 17.38
CA ARG A 153 -6.36 9.68 18.05
C ARG A 153 -7.31 10.76 17.51
N TYR A 154 -7.53 10.79 16.20
CA TYR A 154 -8.23 11.90 15.53
C TYR A 154 -9.62 11.55 15.01
N LEU A 155 -9.94 10.27 14.81
CA LEU A 155 -11.28 9.85 14.37
C LEU A 155 -12.09 9.24 15.52
N TYR A 156 -11.46 8.46 16.41
CA TYR A 156 -12.17 7.77 17.49
C TYR A 156 -12.19 8.53 18.81
N LEU A 157 -11.09 9.19 19.18
CA LEU A 157 -11.03 9.91 20.45
C LEU A 157 -11.68 11.30 20.28
N PRO A 158 -12.77 11.62 21.00
CA PRO A 158 -13.30 12.97 21.01
C PRO A 158 -12.18 13.90 21.50
N GLY A 159 -11.89 14.98 20.76
CA GLY A 159 -11.04 16.04 21.30
C GLY A 159 -11.58 16.47 22.67
N PRO A 160 -10.72 16.83 23.65
CA PRO A 160 -11.22 17.40 24.89
C PRO A 160 -12.19 18.53 24.52
N PRO A 161 -13.38 18.61 25.13
CA PRO A 161 -14.33 19.67 24.81
C PRO A 161 -13.57 20.98 24.98
N LEU A 162 -13.57 21.79 23.91
CA LEU A 162 -13.11 23.17 23.99
C LEU A 162 -13.78 23.75 25.23
N GLN A 163 -12.98 24.08 26.25
CA GLN A 163 -13.43 24.98 27.30
C GLN A 163 -13.82 26.26 26.54
N THR A 164 -15.12 26.44 26.31
CA THR A 164 -15.70 27.75 26.07
C THR A 164 -15.32 28.58 27.28
N ALA A 165 -14.20 29.30 27.15
CA ALA A 165 -13.83 30.37 28.06
C ALA A 165 -14.99 31.38 28.04
N ARG A 166 -15.71 31.43 29.15
CA ARG A 166 -16.51 32.59 29.54
C ARG A 166 -15.60 33.58 30.23
#